data_AF-A0A090GQR8-F1
#
_entry.id   AF-A0A090GQR8-F1
#
_cell.length_a   1.000
_cell.length_b   1.000
_cell.length_c   1.000
_cell.angle_alpha   90.00
_cell.angle_beta   90.00
_cell.angle_gamma   90.00
#
_symmetry.space_group_name_H-M   'P 1'
#
loop_
_entity.id
_entity.type
_entity.pdbx_description
1 polymer ?
#
loop_
_entity_poly.entity_id
_entity_poly.type
_entity_poly.pdbx_seq_one_letter_code
_entity_poly.pdbx_strand_id
1 'polypeptide(L)'
;MPVIHAQAWVRPEERAGYARQEEILTEEFRSAVAGSEGAAICAEVAAASGDIVIHKHWPSAFRRTDLSQRLARLGIENLMVAGVLTDSCVTASVFDAVYQGFRVWLVKEACGSMTEAMHRTGMLDMANRLYGGSILRLPEALKALAGQPFGGWRCTRPVEFAYTLESVDRIYEAL
;
A
#
# COMPACT_ATOMS: atom_id res chain seq x y z
N MET A 1 18.93 1.13 2.53
CA MET A 1 17.53 1.34 2.93
C MET A 1 16.82 0.00 2.82
N PRO A 2 16.12 -0.50 3.85
CA PRO A 2 15.44 -1.78 3.78
C PRO A 2 14.27 -1.71 2.80
N VAL A 3 14.13 -2.74 1.96
CA VAL A 3 12.95 -2.94 1.09
C VAL A 3 12.13 -4.07 1.69
N ILE A 4 10.81 -3.88 1.78
CA ILE A 4 9.89 -4.85 2.35
C ILE A 4 8.81 -5.17 1.31
N HIS A 5 8.71 -6.44 0.93
CA HIS A 5 7.71 -6.96 0.03
C HIS A 5 6.54 -7.53 0.84
N ALA A 6 5.36 -6.93 0.69
CA ALA A 6 4.14 -7.39 1.34
C ALA A 6 3.34 -8.31 0.40
N GLN A 7 3.69 -9.59 0.39
CA GLN A 7 3.14 -10.57 -0.53
C GLN A 7 1.81 -11.13 0.00
N ALA A 8 0.74 -11.00 -0.79
CA ALA A 8 -0.50 -11.72 -0.52
C ALA A 8 -0.26 -13.21 -0.79
N TRP A 9 -0.14 -13.98 0.28
CA TRP A 9 0.30 -15.37 0.22
C TRP A 9 -0.29 -16.12 1.40
N VAL A 10 -1.06 -17.16 1.12
CA VAL A 10 -1.87 -17.88 2.10
C VAL A 10 -1.77 -19.37 1.82
N ARG A 11 -1.36 -20.14 2.82
CA ARG A 11 -1.33 -21.60 2.68
C ARG A 11 -2.74 -22.16 2.57
N PRO A 12 -2.97 -23.22 1.77
CA PRO A 12 -4.29 -23.85 1.67
C PRO A 12 -4.95 -24.14 3.02
N GLU A 13 -4.20 -24.64 3.98
CA GLU A 13 -4.65 -24.95 5.35
C GLU A 13 -4.98 -23.72 6.20
N GLU A 14 -4.45 -22.55 5.86
CA GLU A 14 -4.66 -21.29 6.57
C GLU A 14 -5.79 -20.45 5.96
N ARG A 15 -6.43 -20.93 4.88
CA ARG A 15 -7.52 -20.23 4.18
C ARG A 15 -8.84 -20.22 4.94
N ALA A 16 -8.95 -20.86 6.11
CA ALA A 16 -10.15 -20.75 6.95
C ALA A 16 -10.54 -19.30 7.28
N GLY A 17 -9.56 -18.37 7.30
CA GLY A 17 -9.82 -16.92 7.44
C GLY A 17 -10.54 -16.26 6.26
N TYR A 18 -10.59 -16.94 5.11
CA TYR A 18 -11.26 -16.54 3.87
C TYR A 18 -12.58 -17.28 3.64
N ALA A 19 -13.13 -17.99 4.63
CA ALA A 19 -14.34 -18.80 4.45
C ALA A 19 -15.48 -18.03 3.73
N ARG A 20 -15.67 -16.74 4.06
CA ARG A 20 -16.65 -15.87 3.39
C ARG A 20 -16.34 -15.54 1.94
N GLN A 21 -15.06 -15.45 1.58
CA GLN A 21 -14.65 -15.31 0.18
C GLN A 21 -14.83 -16.64 -0.56
N GLU A 22 -14.52 -17.76 0.08
CA GLU A 22 -14.67 -19.10 -0.53
C GLU A 22 -16.13 -19.52 -0.72
N GLU A 23 -17.08 -18.93 0.03
CA GLU A 23 -18.52 -19.05 -0.22
C GLU A 23 -18.95 -18.47 -1.58
N ILE A 24 -18.17 -17.53 -2.14
CA ILE A 24 -18.56 -16.72 -3.32
C ILE A 24 -17.59 -16.91 -4.50
N LEU A 25 -16.30 -17.13 -4.22
CA LEU A 25 -15.25 -17.26 -5.23
C LEU A 25 -15.19 -18.69 -5.78
N THR A 26 -15.31 -18.82 -7.10
CA THR A 26 -14.92 -20.04 -7.79
C THR A 26 -13.41 -20.23 -7.70
N GLU A 27 -12.94 -21.45 -8.00
CA GLU A 27 -11.52 -21.79 -7.94
C GLU A 27 -10.65 -20.88 -8.83
N GLU A 28 -11.17 -20.47 -9.98
CA GLU A 28 -10.53 -19.54 -10.94
C GLU A 28 -10.25 -18.15 -10.33
N PHE A 29 -11.07 -17.69 -9.38
CA PHE A 29 -10.89 -16.39 -8.72
C PHE A 29 -10.15 -16.48 -7.38
N ARG A 30 -9.63 -17.66 -7.00
CA ARG A 30 -8.79 -17.79 -5.80
C ARG A 30 -7.41 -17.20 -6.05
N SER A 31 -7.19 -15.99 -5.54
CA SER A 31 -5.87 -15.36 -5.52
C SER A 31 -5.04 -15.77 -4.28
N ALA A 32 -3.76 -15.41 -4.30
CA ALA A 32 -2.82 -15.51 -3.16
C ALA A 32 -2.61 -16.93 -2.61
N VAL A 33 -2.82 -17.98 -3.42
CA VAL A 33 -2.57 -19.37 -3.00
C VAL A 33 -1.07 -19.62 -2.92
N ALA A 34 -0.58 -20.08 -1.77
CA ALA A 34 0.82 -20.42 -1.59
C ALA A 34 1.36 -21.34 -2.69
N GLY A 35 2.42 -20.91 -3.36
CA GLY A 35 3.08 -21.67 -4.41
C GLY A 35 2.43 -21.58 -5.80
N SER A 36 1.31 -20.86 -5.95
CA SER A 36 0.76 -20.57 -7.28
C SER A 36 1.52 -19.42 -7.95
N GLU A 37 1.46 -19.39 -9.28
CA GLU A 37 2.04 -18.31 -10.09
C GLU A 37 1.46 -16.94 -9.70
N GLY A 38 0.14 -16.86 -9.52
CA GLY A 38 -0.54 -15.61 -9.14
C GLY A 38 -0.22 -15.11 -7.72
N ALA A 39 0.46 -15.89 -6.89
CA ALA A 39 0.96 -15.45 -5.59
C ALA A 39 2.42 -15.00 -5.64
N ALA A 40 3.17 -15.27 -6.72
CA ALA A 40 4.58 -14.89 -6.83
C ALA A 40 4.75 -13.37 -6.96
N ILE A 41 5.87 -12.84 -6.44
CA ILE A 41 6.28 -11.46 -6.71
C ILE A 41 6.70 -11.37 -8.18
N CYS A 42 6.22 -10.35 -8.91
CA CYS A 42 6.56 -10.16 -10.31
C CYS A 42 8.08 -10.05 -10.51
N ALA A 43 8.58 -10.60 -11.62
CA ALA A 43 10.01 -10.68 -11.89
C ALA A 43 10.69 -9.30 -11.97
N GLU A 44 9.97 -8.29 -12.46
CA GLU A 44 10.43 -6.90 -12.61
C GLU A 44 10.73 -6.22 -11.27
N VAL A 45 10.14 -6.72 -10.18
CA VAL A 45 10.32 -6.22 -8.81
C VAL A 45 10.67 -7.34 -7.85
N ALA A 46 11.33 -8.39 -8.35
CA ALA A 46 11.74 -9.54 -7.54
C ALA A 46 12.58 -9.10 -6.33
N ALA A 47 12.35 -9.74 -5.19
CA ALA A 47 13.07 -9.43 -3.97
C ALA A 47 14.57 -9.65 -4.14
N ALA A 48 15.35 -8.61 -3.85
CA ALA A 48 16.82 -8.67 -3.89
C ALA A 48 17.38 -9.34 -2.63
N SER A 49 18.66 -9.70 -2.68
CA SER A 49 19.37 -10.20 -1.50
C SER A 49 19.35 -9.16 -0.38
N GLY A 50 18.77 -9.51 0.78
CA GLY A 50 18.64 -8.63 1.94
C GLY A 50 17.29 -7.94 2.05
N ASP A 51 16.43 -8.05 1.04
CA ASP A 51 15.04 -7.61 1.14
C ASP A 51 14.27 -8.49 2.14
N ILE A 52 13.26 -7.89 2.76
CA ILE A 52 12.37 -8.58 3.69
C ILE A 52 11.10 -8.95 2.94
N VAL A 53 10.68 -10.21 2.98
CA VAL A 53 9.37 -10.64 2.48
C VAL A 53 8.47 -10.94 3.67
N ILE A 54 7.29 -10.31 3.70
CA ILE A 54 6.22 -10.62 4.64
C ILE A 54 5.06 -11.25 3.87
N HIS A 55 4.53 -12.36 4.38
CA HIS A 55 3.32 -12.97 3.86
C HIS A 55 2.12 -12.41 4.62
N LYS A 56 1.11 -11.92 3.90
CA LYS A 56 -0.11 -11.34 4.48
C LYS A 56 -1.35 -12.06 4.00
N HIS A 57 -2.28 -12.26 4.93
CA HIS A 57 -3.60 -12.86 4.67
C HIS A 57 -4.72 -11.82 4.66
N TRP A 58 -4.41 -10.56 4.93
CA TRP A 58 -5.40 -9.49 5.00
C TRP A 58 -4.96 -8.32 4.10
N PRO A 59 -5.88 -7.40 3.76
CA PRO A 59 -5.52 -6.24 2.95
C PRO A 59 -4.33 -5.48 3.53
N SER A 60 -4.39 -5.13 4.81
CA SER A 60 -3.29 -4.49 5.52
C SER A 60 -2.10 -5.43 5.73
N ALA A 61 -0.91 -4.94 5.39
CA ALA A 61 0.37 -5.60 5.65
C ALA A 61 0.73 -5.72 7.14
N PHE A 62 0.05 -4.97 8.02
CA PHE A 62 0.28 -4.99 9.47
C PHE A 62 -0.60 -6.03 10.19
N ARG A 63 -1.75 -6.36 9.61
CA ARG A 63 -2.74 -7.20 10.28
C ARG A 63 -2.27 -8.65 10.34
N ARG A 64 -2.04 -9.14 11.56
CA ARG A 64 -1.59 -10.51 11.85
C ARG A 64 -0.26 -10.86 11.17
N THR A 65 0.63 -9.88 11.04
CA THR A 65 2.02 -10.07 10.63
C THR A 65 2.94 -9.55 11.73
N ASP A 66 4.25 -9.71 11.57
CA ASP A 66 5.26 -9.13 12.46
C ASP A 66 5.86 -7.82 11.92
N LEU A 67 5.23 -7.19 10.91
CA LEU A 67 5.75 -5.99 10.25
C LEU A 67 6.05 -4.86 11.24
N SER A 68 5.12 -4.52 12.14
CA SER A 68 5.33 -3.45 13.14
C SER A 68 6.54 -3.73 14.02
N GLN A 69 6.73 -4.98 14.44
CA GLN A 69 7.86 -5.37 15.28
C GLN A 69 9.19 -5.26 14.51
N ARG A 70 9.20 -5.66 13.23
CA ARG A 70 10.37 -5.52 12.36
C ARG A 70 10.73 -4.06 12.14
N LEU A 71 9.77 -3.21 11.81
CA LEU A 71 9.98 -1.77 11.62
C LEU A 71 10.51 -1.11 12.90
N ALA A 72 9.94 -1.45 14.06
CA ALA A 72 10.41 -0.93 15.35
C ALA A 72 11.85 -1.36 15.66
N ARG A 73 12.22 -2.62 15.42
CA ARG A 73 13.61 -3.12 15.60
C ARG A 73 14.61 -2.41 14.68
N LEU A 74 14.16 -1.99 13.50
CA LEU A 74 14.97 -1.24 12.53
C LEU A 74 15.00 0.27 12.82
N GLY A 75 14.25 0.76 13.81
CA GLY A 75 14.15 2.20 14.11
C GLY A 75 13.51 3.01 12.97
N ILE A 76 12.64 2.39 12.18
CA ILE A 76 12.01 3.06 11.03
C ILE A 76 10.81 3.88 11.50
N GLU A 77 10.77 5.16 11.12
CA GLU A 77 9.64 6.07 11.39
C GLU A 77 8.91 6.51 10.11
N ASN A 78 9.58 6.39 8.95
CA ASN A 78 9.06 6.83 7.65
C ASN A 78 8.93 5.63 6.71
N LEU A 79 7.80 5.52 6.03
CA LEU A 79 7.49 4.43 5.09
C LEU A 79 7.18 5.01 3.72
N MET A 80 8.00 4.68 2.72
CA MET A 80 7.63 4.89 1.32
C MET A 80 6.75 3.73 0.85
N VAL A 81 5.55 4.01 0.35
CA VAL A 81 4.55 3.00 0.00
C VAL A 81 4.22 3.06 -1.49
N ALA A 82 4.19 1.88 -2.11
CA ALA A 82 3.83 1.62 -3.49
C ALA A 82 3.12 0.25 -3.59
N GLY A 83 2.41 -0.01 -4.68
CA GLY A 83 1.82 -1.31 -4.97
C GLY A 83 0.33 -1.28 -5.31
N VAL A 84 -0.35 -2.42 -5.11
CA VAL A 84 -1.73 -2.65 -5.52
C VAL A 84 -2.51 -3.42 -4.45
N LEU A 85 -3.84 -3.28 -4.36
CA LEU A 85 -4.68 -2.28 -5.04
C LEU A 85 -4.72 -0.98 -4.21
N THR A 86 -4.75 0.16 -4.90
CA THR A 86 -4.68 1.49 -4.29
C THR A 86 -5.79 1.70 -3.27
N ASP A 87 -7.04 1.42 -3.65
CA ASP A 87 -8.25 1.55 -2.82
C ASP A 87 -8.43 0.43 -1.77
N SER A 88 -7.60 -0.61 -1.81
CA SER A 88 -7.75 -1.78 -0.93
C SER A 88 -6.51 -2.03 -0.07
N CYS A 89 -5.58 -2.87 -0.53
CA CYS A 89 -4.42 -3.30 0.28
C CYS A 89 -3.49 -2.14 0.62
N VAL A 90 -3.32 -1.18 -0.32
CA VAL A 90 -2.52 0.02 -0.08
C VAL A 90 -3.23 0.90 0.94
N THR A 91 -4.49 1.30 0.72
CA THR A 91 -5.30 2.06 1.69
C THR A 91 -5.29 1.44 3.10
N ALA A 92 -5.55 0.14 3.21
CA ALA A 92 -5.59 -0.54 4.50
C ALA A 92 -4.23 -0.48 5.22
N SER A 93 -3.13 -0.69 4.48
CA SER A 93 -1.78 -0.62 5.04
C SER A 93 -1.38 0.80 5.42
N VAL A 94 -1.73 1.79 4.60
CA VAL A 94 -1.43 3.21 4.85
C VAL A 94 -2.15 3.72 6.09
N PHE A 95 -3.45 3.40 6.24
CA PHE A 95 -4.18 3.79 7.44
C PHE A 95 -3.63 3.11 8.70
N ASP A 96 -3.36 1.80 8.66
CA ASP A 96 -2.73 1.11 9.80
C ASP A 96 -1.35 1.71 10.13
N ALA A 97 -0.56 2.11 9.13
CA ALA A 97 0.73 2.75 9.35
C ALA A 97 0.57 4.12 10.03
N VAL A 98 -0.31 4.98 9.50
CA VAL A 98 -0.58 6.31 10.08
C VAL A 98 -1.09 6.19 11.51
N TYR A 99 -2.02 5.27 11.78
CA TYR A 99 -2.56 5.07 13.13
C TYR A 99 -1.56 4.43 14.11
N GLN A 100 -0.51 3.79 13.61
CA GLN A 100 0.62 3.35 14.42
C GLN A 100 1.71 4.43 14.60
N GLY A 101 1.53 5.62 14.01
CA GLY A 101 2.44 6.75 14.16
C GLY A 101 3.54 6.84 13.10
N PHE A 102 3.52 6.01 12.06
CA PHE A 102 4.47 6.11 10.96
C PHE A 102 4.12 7.29 10.04
N ARG A 103 5.13 8.00 9.54
CA ARG A 103 4.96 8.95 8.44
C ARG A 103 4.98 8.19 7.12
N VAL A 104 3.95 8.34 6.31
CA VAL A 104 3.84 7.64 5.03
C VAL A 104 4.14 8.59 3.88
N TRP A 105 5.04 8.18 2.99
CA TRP A 105 5.29 8.80 1.69
C TRP A 105 4.68 7.90 0.61
N LEU A 106 3.49 8.24 0.14
CA LEU A 106 2.77 7.46 -0.85
C LEU A 106 3.21 7.89 -2.25
N VAL A 107 3.68 6.95 -3.08
CA VAL A 107 4.18 7.26 -4.42
C VAL A 107 3.04 7.12 -5.42
N LYS A 108 2.55 8.25 -5.94
CA LYS A 108 1.33 8.35 -6.74
C LYS A 108 1.34 7.40 -7.94
N GLU A 109 2.35 7.49 -8.79
CA GLU A 109 2.48 6.69 -10.02
C GLU A 109 2.95 5.24 -9.79
N ALA A 110 3.40 4.91 -8.58
CA ALA A 110 3.78 3.54 -8.22
C ALA A 110 2.65 2.78 -7.50
N CYS A 111 1.46 3.37 -7.44
CA CYS A 111 0.25 2.71 -6.97
C CYS A 111 -0.70 2.46 -8.16
N GLY A 112 -1.47 1.38 -8.10
CA GLY A 112 -2.46 1.06 -9.14
C GLY A 112 -3.70 0.36 -8.60
N SER A 113 -4.77 0.34 -9.39
CA SER A 113 -5.97 -0.45 -9.10
C SER A 113 -6.60 -0.98 -10.39
N MET A 114 -7.71 -1.72 -10.29
CA MET A 114 -8.42 -2.33 -11.42
C MET A 114 -9.01 -1.29 -12.39
N THR A 115 -9.32 -0.09 -11.88
CA THR A 115 -9.78 1.04 -12.70
C THR A 115 -9.17 2.34 -12.20
N GLU A 116 -9.09 3.33 -13.09
CA GLU A 116 -8.69 4.70 -12.76
C GLU A 116 -9.58 5.29 -11.65
N ALA A 117 -10.90 5.05 -11.69
CA ALA A 117 -11.81 5.55 -10.67
C ALA A 117 -11.46 5.01 -9.29
N MET A 118 -11.26 3.69 -9.16
CA MET A 118 -10.84 3.06 -7.90
C MET A 118 -9.48 3.58 -7.43
N HIS A 119 -8.51 3.70 -8.33
CA HIS A 119 -7.19 4.24 -7.99
C HIS A 119 -7.28 5.68 -7.46
N ARG A 120 -7.99 6.55 -8.17
CA ARG A 120 -8.11 7.97 -7.83
C ARG A 120 -8.85 8.15 -6.51
N THR A 121 -10.00 7.51 -6.30
CA THR A 121 -10.75 7.63 -5.05
C THR A 121 -9.96 7.08 -3.85
N GLY A 122 -9.29 5.94 -4.00
CA GLY A 122 -8.40 5.40 -2.97
C GLY A 122 -7.27 6.36 -2.59
N MET A 123 -6.65 7.00 -3.60
CA MET A 123 -5.64 8.04 -3.39
C MET A 123 -6.20 9.24 -2.62
N LEU A 124 -7.39 9.74 -3.00
CA LEU A 124 -8.07 10.86 -2.34
C LEU A 124 -8.46 10.53 -0.89
N ASP A 125 -8.93 9.33 -0.64
CA ASP A 125 -9.29 8.86 0.71
C ASP A 125 -8.08 8.80 1.64
N MET A 126 -6.95 8.31 1.12
CA MET A 126 -5.68 8.32 1.83
C MET A 126 -5.17 9.74 2.06
N ALA A 127 -5.17 10.58 1.02
CA ALA A 127 -4.72 11.98 1.09
C ALA A 127 -5.40 12.75 2.23
N ASN A 128 -6.70 12.56 2.42
CA ASN A 128 -7.50 13.20 3.48
C ASN A 128 -7.10 12.84 4.92
N ARG A 129 -6.28 11.80 5.11
CA ARG A 129 -5.88 11.25 6.42
C ARG A 129 -4.38 10.96 6.50
N LEU A 130 -3.57 11.48 5.58
CA LEU A 130 -2.14 11.23 5.52
C LEU A 130 -1.36 12.14 6.49
N TYR A 131 -1.68 12.05 7.78
CA TYR A 131 -1.17 12.96 8.81
C TYR A 131 0.36 12.85 8.96
N GLY A 132 1.06 13.97 8.78
CA GLY A 132 2.53 14.02 8.82
C GLY A 132 3.23 13.32 7.66
N GLY A 133 2.48 12.75 6.71
CA GLY A 133 3.00 12.11 5.51
C GLY A 133 2.95 13.02 4.28
N SER A 134 3.17 12.44 3.11
CA SER A 134 3.15 13.16 1.83
C SER A 134 2.78 12.24 0.67
N ILE A 135 2.11 12.78 -0.34
CA ILE A 135 1.98 12.14 -1.65
C ILE A 135 3.10 12.67 -2.53
N LEU A 136 3.91 11.76 -3.05
CA LEU A 136 5.05 12.07 -3.89
C LEU A 136 4.75 11.68 -5.33
N ARG A 137 5.13 12.56 -6.26
CA ARG A 137 5.31 12.19 -7.67
C ARG A 137 6.57 11.35 -7.80
N LEU A 138 6.62 10.44 -8.78
CA LEU A 138 7.77 9.55 -8.99
C LEU A 138 9.14 10.26 -8.99
N PRO A 139 9.34 11.41 -9.67
CA PRO A 139 10.63 12.12 -9.61
C PRO A 139 11.02 12.57 -8.20
N GLU A 140 10.06 12.98 -7.38
CA GLU A 140 10.29 13.42 -6.00
C GLU A 140 10.55 12.22 -5.08
N ALA A 141 9.89 11.08 -5.31
CA ALA A 141 10.20 9.84 -4.62
C ALA A 141 11.66 9.41 -4.88
N LEU A 142 12.13 9.47 -6.13
CA LEU A 142 13.52 9.15 -6.48
C LEU A 142 14.53 10.10 -5.80
N LYS A 143 14.22 11.41 -5.73
CA LYS A 143 15.02 12.37 -4.97
C LYS A 143 15.08 12.02 -3.48
N ALA A 144 13.92 11.69 -2.88
CA ALA A 144 13.84 11.28 -1.49
C ALA A 144 14.70 10.04 -1.21
N LEU A 145 14.67 9.04 -2.09
CA LEU A 145 15.50 7.83 -1.99
C LEU A 145 17.00 8.12 -2.10
N ALA A 146 17.38 9.12 -2.91
CA ALA A 146 18.75 9.57 -3.05
C ALA A 146 19.22 10.51 -1.92
N GLY A 147 18.37 10.80 -0.92
CA GLY A 147 18.67 11.73 0.17
C GLY A 147 18.73 13.20 -0.28
N GLN A 148 18.16 13.52 -1.43
CA GLN A 148 18.12 14.89 -1.97
C GLN A 148 16.88 15.64 -1.46
N PRO A 149 16.88 16.99 -1.46
CA PRO A 149 15.66 17.75 -1.22
C PRO A 149 14.55 17.36 -2.19
N PHE A 150 13.36 17.11 -1.66
CA PHE A 150 12.19 16.71 -2.43
C PHE A 150 10.94 17.46 -1.96
N GLY A 151 9.99 17.63 -2.87
CA GLY A 151 8.66 18.17 -2.63
C GLY A 151 7.60 17.07 -2.61
N GLY A 152 6.40 17.43 -2.18
CA GLY A 152 5.25 16.53 -2.20
C GLY A 152 4.01 17.20 -1.65
N TRP A 153 2.85 16.71 -2.07
CA TRP A 153 1.57 17.16 -1.53
C TRP A 153 1.43 16.68 -0.08
N ARG A 154 0.86 17.51 0.80
CA ARG A 154 0.73 17.19 2.23
C ARG A 154 -0.66 17.54 2.75
N CYS A 155 -1.18 16.65 3.59
CA CYS A 155 -2.38 16.91 4.37
C CYS A 155 -2.06 17.94 5.47
N THR A 156 -2.84 19.01 5.55
CA THR A 156 -2.68 20.10 6.52
C THR A 156 -3.77 20.11 7.60
N ARG A 157 -4.90 19.44 7.34
CA ARG A 157 -6.05 19.36 8.25
C ARG A 157 -6.82 18.05 8.07
N PRO A 158 -7.62 17.62 9.05
CA PRO A 158 -8.54 16.50 8.86
C PRO A 158 -9.47 16.78 7.68
N VAL A 159 -9.57 15.82 6.75
CA VAL A 159 -10.39 15.94 5.54
C VAL A 159 -10.04 17.21 4.75
N GLU A 160 -8.85 17.20 4.16
CA GLU A 160 -8.29 18.27 3.33
C GLU A 160 -9.23 18.70 2.19
N PHE A 161 -10.05 17.79 1.67
CA PHE A 161 -11.08 18.11 0.69
C PHE A 161 -12.25 17.13 0.77
N ALA A 162 -13.45 17.64 0.55
CA ALA A 162 -14.59 16.83 0.13
C ALA A 162 -14.54 16.70 -1.40
N TYR A 163 -14.95 15.55 -1.92
CA TYR A 163 -14.99 15.29 -3.36
C TYR A 163 -16.26 14.54 -3.76
N THR A 164 -16.61 14.69 -5.03
CA THR A 164 -17.72 14.02 -5.73
C THR A 164 -17.16 13.30 -6.95
N LEU A 165 -17.99 12.51 -7.64
CA LEU A 165 -17.56 11.85 -8.88
C LEU A 165 -17.15 12.86 -9.97
N GLU A 166 -17.79 14.03 -10.02
CA GLU A 166 -17.48 15.08 -11.00
C GLU A 166 -16.17 15.83 -10.69
N SER A 167 -15.72 15.79 -9.43
CA SER A 167 -14.54 16.53 -8.96
C SER A 167 -13.33 15.66 -8.70
N VAL A 168 -13.48 14.33 -8.71
CA VAL A 168 -12.42 13.36 -8.38
C VAL A 168 -11.17 13.58 -9.22
N ASP A 169 -11.33 13.77 -10.53
CA ASP A 169 -10.21 13.91 -11.46
C ASP A 169 -9.41 15.18 -11.18
N ARG A 170 -10.11 16.32 -11.08
CA ARG A 170 -9.47 17.62 -10.82
C ARG A 170 -8.69 17.61 -9.50
N ILE A 171 -9.28 17.02 -8.44
CA ILE A 171 -8.63 16.98 -7.12
C ILE A 171 -7.45 16.02 -7.13
N TYR A 172 -7.61 14.85 -7.77
CA TYR A 172 -6.53 13.88 -7.93
C TYR A 172 -5.34 14.46 -8.69
N GLU A 173 -5.57 15.22 -9.76
CA GLU A 173 -4.47 15.86 -10.51
C GLU A 173 -3.71 16.92 -9.70
N ALA A 174 -4.34 17.49 -8.65
CA ALA A 174 -3.71 18.45 -7.76
C ALA A 174 -2.83 17.81 -6.65
N LEU A 175 -2.85 16.48 -6.51
CA LEU A 175 -1.94 15.69 -5.65
C LEU A 175 -0.58 15.47 -6.32
#